data_AF-A0A924V1Y7-F1
#
_entry.id   AF-A0A924V1Y7-F1
#
_cell.length_a   1.000
_cell.length_b   1.000
_cell.length_c   1.000
_cell.angle_alpha   90.00
_cell.angle_beta   90.00
_cell.angle_gamma   90.00
#
_symmetry.space_group_name_H-M   'P 1'
#
loop_
_entity.id
_entity.type
_entity.pdbx_description
1 polymer ?
#
loop_
_entity_poly.entity_id
_entity_poly.type
_entity_poly.pdbx_seq_one_letter_code
_entity_poly.pdbx_strand_id
1 'polypeptide(L)'
;MAGSSLFALIDDIATILDDVALMTKVAAKKTAGVLGDDLALNAQQVHGIRAERELPVVWAVAKGSAVNKAILVPSALLISVLLPALIIPLLMIGGLYLCFEGVEKLTHKLLHLHEDSETEQDALVEAFLDKDVDMVAFEKDKIKGAIRTDFILSAEIIVIALGTAAGATLLQQAIVLLIVAVVMTIGVYGIVAGIVKLDDAGFYLERKNSKALQTFGRVLIAAAPKLMRFLSVAGTIAMFLVGGGILVHGL
;
A
#
# COMPACT_ATOMS: atom_id res chain seq x y z
N MET A 1 3.96 32.42 39.63
CA MET A 1 5.02 31.94 38.72
C MET A 1 4.88 30.48 38.27
N ALA A 2 3.77 29.77 38.55
CA ALA A 2 3.53 28.43 37.99
C ALA A 2 2.89 28.45 36.58
N GLY A 3 2.03 29.44 36.29
CA GLY A 3 1.36 29.57 34.99
C GLY A 3 2.33 29.82 33.83
N SER A 4 3.37 30.64 34.02
CA SER A 4 4.37 30.93 32.98
C SER A 4 5.19 29.70 32.57
N SER A 5 5.44 28.77 33.51
CA SER A 5 6.15 27.51 33.21
C SER A 5 5.27 26.52 32.44
N LEU A 6 3.96 26.52 32.67
CA LEU A 6 3.02 25.67 31.93
C LEU A 6 2.80 26.21 30.51
N PHE A 7 2.66 27.52 30.34
CA PHE A 7 2.52 28.13 29.03
C PHE A 7 3.78 27.93 28.17
N ALA A 8 4.98 28.04 28.75
CA ALA A 8 6.22 27.72 28.04
C ALA A 8 6.30 26.25 27.61
N LEU A 9 5.90 25.31 28.48
CA LEU A 9 5.84 23.88 28.14
C LEU A 9 4.85 23.58 27.01
N ILE A 10 3.69 24.25 27.01
CA ILE A 10 2.70 24.11 25.93
C ILE A 10 3.24 24.69 24.62
N ASP A 11 3.96 25.81 24.67
CA ASP A 11 4.58 26.45 23.51
C ASP A 11 5.70 25.58 22.90
N ASP A 12 6.52 24.96 23.74
CA ASP A 12 7.54 23.99 23.31
C ASP A 12 6.90 22.76 22.65
N ILE A 13 5.82 22.22 23.24
CA ILE A 13 5.07 21.12 22.66
C ILE A 13 4.45 21.53 21.32
N ALA A 14 3.84 22.72 21.24
CA ALA A 14 3.25 23.23 20.01
C ALA A 14 4.29 23.36 18.90
N THR A 15 5.47 23.90 19.21
CA THR A 15 6.58 24.03 18.27
C THR A 15 7.05 22.65 17.76
N ILE A 16 7.22 21.67 18.66
CA ILE A 16 7.59 20.30 18.27
C ILE A 16 6.50 19.68 17.37
N LEU A 17 5.23 19.89 17.68
CA LEU A 17 4.11 19.38 16.90
C LEU A 17 4.04 20.02 15.51
N ASP A 18 4.31 21.32 15.39
CA ASP A 18 4.37 22.01 14.10
C ASP A 18 5.50 21.46 13.21
N ASP A 19 6.69 21.27 13.78
CA ASP A 19 7.82 20.63 13.08
C ASP A 19 7.48 19.21 12.61
N VAL A 20 6.89 18.41 13.50
CA VAL A 20 6.42 17.05 13.19
C VAL A 20 5.38 17.08 12.08
N ALA A 21 4.42 18.01 12.12
CA ALA A 21 3.38 18.14 11.10
C ALA A 21 3.97 18.50 9.74
N LEU A 22 4.93 19.44 9.69
CA LEU A 22 5.63 19.81 8.46
C LEU A 22 6.43 18.64 7.89
N MET A 23 7.21 17.95 8.72
CA MET A 23 7.99 16.78 8.29
C MET A 23 7.08 15.64 7.81
N THR A 24 6.01 15.35 8.54
CA THR A 24 5.01 14.34 8.15
C THR A 24 4.37 14.70 6.82
N LYS A 25 4.04 15.97 6.59
CA LYS A 25 3.48 16.44 5.32
C LYS A 25 4.47 16.26 4.16
N VAL A 26 5.74 16.57 4.39
CA VAL A 26 6.79 16.38 3.37
C VAL A 26 7.02 14.90 3.11
N ALA A 27 7.09 14.07 4.15
CA ALA A 27 7.18 12.62 4.05
C ALA A 27 6.02 12.06 3.21
N ALA A 28 4.77 12.38 3.58
CA ALA A 28 3.58 11.97 2.85
C ALA A 28 3.60 12.40 1.38
N LYS A 29 4.09 13.61 1.07
CA LYS A 29 4.23 14.08 -0.31
C LYS A 29 5.30 13.29 -1.08
N LYS A 30 6.43 12.97 -0.46
CA LYS A 30 7.50 12.18 -1.08
C LYS A 30 7.10 10.70 -1.25
N THR A 31 6.29 10.17 -0.35
CA THR A 31 5.78 8.80 -0.40
C THR A 31 4.49 8.67 -1.20
N ALA A 32 3.93 9.75 -1.75
CA ALA A 32 2.67 9.71 -2.50
C ALA A 32 2.75 8.84 -3.76
N GLY A 33 3.91 8.82 -4.43
CA GLY A 33 4.16 7.92 -5.56
C GLY A 33 4.12 6.45 -5.13
N VAL A 34 4.78 6.14 -4.01
CA VAL A 34 4.83 4.78 -3.42
C VAL A 34 3.46 4.34 -2.90
N LEU A 35 2.70 5.28 -2.31
CA LEU A 35 1.34 5.03 -1.84
C LEU A 35 0.41 4.61 -2.98
N GLY A 36 0.58 5.20 -4.17
CA GLY A 36 -0.18 4.81 -5.36
C GLY A 36 0.09 3.36 -5.77
N ASP A 37 1.34 2.92 -5.66
CA ASP A 37 1.72 1.53 -5.91
C ASP A 37 1.15 0.58 -4.83
N ASP A 38 1.29 0.94 -3.56
CA ASP A 38 0.77 0.15 -2.43
C ASP A 38 -0.75 -0.06 -2.52
N LEU A 39 -1.49 0.98 -2.92
CA LEU A 39 -2.92 0.89 -3.21
C LEU A 39 -3.22 -0.06 -4.37
N ALA A 40 -2.51 0.08 -5.48
CA ALA A 40 -2.73 -0.71 -6.67
C ALA A 40 -2.45 -2.20 -6.44
N LEU A 41 -1.31 -2.52 -5.80
CA LEU A 41 -0.88 -3.89 -5.55
C LEU A 41 -1.76 -4.58 -4.51
N ASN A 42 -2.12 -3.91 -3.41
CA ASN A 42 -3.04 -4.48 -2.42
C ASN A 42 -4.44 -4.68 -2.99
N ALA A 43 -4.97 -3.73 -3.79
CA ALA A 43 -6.26 -3.90 -4.45
C ALA A 43 -6.23 -5.11 -5.41
N GLN A 44 -5.18 -5.23 -6.23
CA GLN A 44 -5.05 -6.35 -7.17
C GLN A 44 -4.94 -7.71 -6.46
N GLN A 45 -4.24 -7.78 -5.32
CA GLN A 45 -4.03 -9.05 -4.60
C GLN A 45 -5.31 -9.62 -3.98
N VAL A 46 -6.28 -8.76 -3.65
CA VAL A 46 -7.58 -9.13 -3.10
C VAL A 46 -8.56 -9.56 -4.21
N HIS A 47 -8.28 -9.21 -5.46
CA HIS A 47 -9.12 -9.58 -6.59
C HIS A 47 -9.10 -11.10 -6.86
N GLY A 48 -10.24 -11.63 -7.30
CA GLY A 48 -10.45 -13.06 -7.57
C GLY A 48 -10.85 -13.88 -6.34
N ILE A 49 -10.96 -13.24 -5.17
CA ILE A 49 -11.54 -13.83 -3.97
C ILE A 49 -13.06 -13.65 -4.04
N ARG A 50 -13.84 -14.59 -3.47
CA ARG A 50 -15.30 -14.44 -3.37
C ARG A 50 -15.63 -13.10 -2.72
N ALA A 51 -16.56 -12.32 -3.28
CA ALA A 51 -16.92 -10.98 -2.80
C ALA A 51 -17.17 -10.93 -1.27
N GLU A 52 -17.82 -11.94 -0.73
CA GLU A 52 -18.11 -12.08 0.71
C GLU A 52 -16.86 -12.16 1.62
N ARG A 53 -15.70 -12.53 1.04
CA ARG A 53 -14.42 -12.77 1.71
C ARG A 53 -13.38 -11.68 1.43
N GLU A 54 -13.64 -10.75 0.52
CA GLU A 54 -12.66 -9.72 0.15
C GLU A 54 -12.34 -8.77 1.32
N LEU A 55 -13.36 -8.29 2.05
CA LEU A 55 -13.14 -7.43 3.24
C LEU A 55 -12.41 -8.14 4.39
N PRO A 56 -12.78 -9.38 4.78
CA PRO A 56 -11.98 -10.16 5.73
C PRO A 56 -10.51 -10.33 5.33
N VAL A 57 -10.23 -10.50 4.03
CA VAL A 57 -8.87 -10.62 3.51
C VAL A 57 -8.14 -9.29 3.62
N VAL A 58 -8.74 -8.18 3.17
CA VAL A 58 -8.16 -6.83 3.33
C VAL A 58 -7.81 -6.56 4.80
N TRP A 59 -8.69 -6.94 5.72
CA TRP A 59 -8.46 -6.79 7.15
C TRP A 59 -7.32 -7.66 7.67
N ALA A 60 -7.20 -8.91 7.19
CA ALA A 60 -6.09 -9.79 7.55
C ALA A 60 -4.75 -9.24 7.06
N VAL A 61 -4.72 -8.70 5.83
CA VAL A 61 -3.53 -8.03 5.28
C VAL A 61 -3.21 -6.77 6.07
N ALA A 62 -4.20 -5.93 6.38
CA ALA A 62 -4.00 -4.71 7.19
C ALA A 62 -3.42 -5.01 8.58
N LYS A 63 -3.86 -6.09 9.23
CA LYS A 63 -3.28 -6.57 10.49
C LYS A 63 -1.83 -7.02 10.33
N GLY A 64 -1.54 -7.80 9.28
CA GLY A 64 -0.17 -8.24 8.98
C GLY A 64 0.76 -7.05 8.71
N SER A 65 0.28 -6.08 7.93
CA SER A 65 0.97 -4.82 7.64
C SER A 65 1.25 -3.99 8.88
N ALA A 66 0.28 -3.89 9.80
CA ALA A 66 0.48 -3.19 11.07
C ALA A 66 1.60 -3.84 11.90
N VAL A 67 1.67 -5.18 11.93
CA VAL A 67 2.76 -5.92 12.60
C VAL A 67 4.10 -5.67 11.90
N ASN A 68 4.14 -5.70 10.57
CA ASN A 68 5.33 -5.37 9.78
C ASN A 68 5.86 -3.98 10.14
N LYS A 69 4.98 -2.97 10.14
CA LYS A 69 5.34 -1.57 10.45
C LYS A 69 5.75 -1.40 11.92
N ALA A 70 5.16 -2.15 12.85
CA ALA A 70 5.60 -2.17 14.24
C ALA A 70 7.03 -2.71 14.44
N ILE A 71 7.53 -3.53 13.50
CA ILE A 71 8.91 -4.02 13.49
C ILE A 71 9.83 -3.07 12.70
N LEU A 72 9.35 -2.57 11.55
CA LEU A 72 10.12 -1.69 10.67
C LEU A 72 10.42 -0.34 11.31
N VAL A 73 9.47 0.30 12.00
CA VAL A 73 9.67 1.63 12.61
C VAL A 73 10.82 1.61 13.65
N PRO A 74 10.82 0.72 14.67
CA PRO A 74 11.95 0.65 15.61
C PRO A 74 13.26 0.26 14.94
N SER A 75 13.23 -0.65 13.96
CA SER A 75 14.43 -1.07 13.22
C SER A 75 15.04 0.10 12.45
N ALA A 76 14.21 0.93 11.81
CA ALA A 76 14.66 2.12 11.08
C ALA A 76 15.25 3.17 12.02
N LEU A 77 14.62 3.42 13.18
CA LEU A 77 15.16 4.31 14.21
C LEU A 77 16.49 3.78 14.79
N LEU A 78 16.62 2.47 14.95
CA LEU A 78 17.87 1.87 15.41
C LEU A 78 19.00 2.08 14.37
N ILE A 79 18.68 1.88 13.09
CA ILE A 79 19.63 2.14 11.99
C ILE A 79 20.01 3.63 11.96
N SER A 80 19.06 4.55 12.18
CA SER A 80 19.35 5.99 12.16
C SER A 80 20.35 6.43 13.21
N VAL A 81 20.35 5.77 14.38
CA VAL A 81 21.28 6.06 15.47
C VAL A 81 22.61 5.34 15.31
N LEU A 82 22.60 4.07 14.88
CA LEU A 82 23.82 3.25 14.83
C LEU A 82 24.64 3.46 13.57
N LEU A 83 24.00 3.50 12.40
CA LEU A 83 24.66 3.63 11.10
C LEU A 83 23.77 4.44 10.12
N PRO A 84 23.64 5.77 10.30
CA PRO A 84 22.83 6.61 9.42
C PRO A 84 23.29 6.58 7.96
N ALA A 85 24.58 6.33 7.71
CA ALA A 85 25.12 6.15 6.36
C ALA A 85 24.52 4.96 5.60
N LEU A 86 23.89 4.00 6.30
CA LEU A 86 23.26 2.82 5.70
C LEU A 86 21.88 3.12 5.08
N ILE A 87 21.27 4.26 5.44
CA ILE A 87 19.93 4.66 4.97
C ILE A 87 19.92 4.81 3.44
N ILE A 88 20.89 5.51 2.86
CA ILE A 88 20.96 5.77 1.41
C ILE A 88 21.21 4.47 0.61
N PRO A 89 22.19 3.60 0.97
CA PRO A 89 22.37 2.31 0.34
C PRO A 89 21.13 1.42 0.42
N LEU A 90 20.45 1.36 1.58
CA LEU A 90 19.22 0.58 1.74
C LEU A 90 18.10 1.11 0.82
N LEU A 91 17.96 2.43 0.70
CA LEU A 91 17.04 3.05 -0.26
C LEU A 91 17.36 2.63 -1.68
N MET A 92 18.61 2.77 -2.12
CA MET A 92 19.00 2.41 -3.49
C MET A 92 18.77 0.93 -3.81
N ILE A 93 19.04 0.03 -2.85
CA ILE A 93 18.74 -1.39 -3.02
C ILE A 93 17.24 -1.63 -3.16
N GLY A 94 16.41 -0.97 -2.32
CA GLY A 94 14.96 -1.03 -2.44
C GLY A 94 14.47 -0.52 -3.80
N GLY A 95 14.96 0.64 -4.24
CA GLY A 95 14.62 1.21 -5.55
C GLY A 95 15.03 0.33 -6.73
N LEU A 96 16.20 -0.31 -6.67
CA LEU A 96 16.62 -1.31 -7.66
C LEU A 96 15.70 -2.53 -7.69
N TYR A 97 15.32 -3.04 -6.53
CA TYR A 97 14.40 -4.17 -6.42
C TYR A 97 13.01 -3.84 -7.01
N LEU A 98 12.48 -2.64 -6.78
CA LEU A 98 11.21 -2.22 -7.38
C LEU A 98 11.29 -2.09 -8.90
N CYS A 99 12.40 -1.56 -9.43
CA CYS A 99 12.64 -1.53 -10.87
C CYS A 99 12.69 -2.95 -11.44
N PHE A 100 13.33 -3.89 -10.74
CA PHE A 100 13.37 -5.30 -11.12
C PHE A 100 11.96 -5.92 -11.15
N GLU A 101 11.18 -5.79 -10.07
CA GLU A 101 9.82 -6.34 -9.99
C GLU A 101 8.88 -5.68 -11.02
N GLY A 102 9.07 -4.38 -11.30
CA GLY A 102 8.36 -3.67 -12.35
C GLY A 102 8.63 -4.25 -13.75
N VAL A 103 9.89 -4.58 -14.06
CA VAL A 103 10.28 -5.24 -15.32
C VAL A 103 9.74 -6.66 -15.39
N GLU A 104 9.80 -7.42 -14.30
CA GLU A 104 9.26 -8.78 -14.23
C GLU A 104 7.75 -8.79 -14.56
N LYS A 105 6.98 -7.90 -13.93
CA LYS A 105 5.53 -7.74 -14.21
C LYS A 105 5.24 -7.34 -15.66
N LEU A 106 6.04 -6.45 -16.25
CA LEU A 106 5.92 -6.06 -17.66
C LEU A 106 6.24 -7.23 -18.58
N THR A 107 7.34 -7.93 -18.31
CA THR A 107 7.82 -9.06 -19.12
C THR A 107 6.81 -10.21 -19.09
N HIS A 108 6.26 -10.55 -17.92
CA HIS A 108 5.22 -11.58 -17.80
C HIS A 108 3.98 -11.17 -18.60
N LYS A 109 3.55 -9.90 -18.52
CA LYS A 109 2.40 -9.41 -19.27
C LYS A 109 2.63 -9.34 -20.78
N LEU A 110 3.84 -9.03 -21.22
CA LEU A 110 4.22 -8.98 -22.64
C LEU A 110 4.42 -10.37 -23.24
N LEU A 111 4.98 -11.32 -22.49
CA LEU A 111 5.17 -12.71 -22.92
C LEU A 111 3.85 -13.48 -22.97
N HIS A 112 2.92 -13.24 -22.05
CA HIS A 112 1.58 -13.84 -22.09
C HIS A 112 0.56 -13.05 -22.93
N LEU A 113 0.94 -11.90 -23.50
CA LEU A 113 0.10 -11.19 -24.49
C LEU A 113 -0.12 -12.00 -25.79
N HIS A 114 0.59 -13.13 -25.97
CA HIS A 114 0.36 -14.11 -27.04
C HIS A 114 -0.41 -15.36 -26.60
N GLU A 115 -0.81 -15.48 -25.33
CA GLU A 115 -1.60 -16.60 -24.78
C GLU A 115 -2.94 -16.17 -24.16
N ASP A 116 -3.29 -14.87 -24.21
CA ASP A 116 -4.51 -14.29 -23.63
C ASP A 116 -5.82 -14.64 -24.39
N SER A 117 -5.91 -15.79 -25.06
CA SER A 117 -7.17 -16.32 -25.56
C SER A 117 -7.63 -17.65 -24.96
N GLU A 118 -6.79 -18.42 -24.27
CA GLU A 118 -7.19 -19.79 -23.87
C GLU A 118 -6.81 -20.22 -22.42
N THR A 119 -5.81 -19.62 -21.77
CA THR A 119 -5.28 -20.18 -20.51
C THR A 119 -6.01 -19.80 -19.20
N GLU A 120 -6.83 -18.75 -19.16
CA GLU A 120 -7.65 -18.44 -17.97
C GLU A 120 -8.95 -19.28 -17.94
N GLN A 121 -9.38 -19.84 -19.08
CA GLN A 121 -10.50 -20.78 -19.17
C GLN A 121 -10.06 -22.23 -18.97
N ASP A 122 -8.88 -22.63 -19.44
CA ASP A 122 -8.41 -24.02 -19.30
C ASP A 122 -7.99 -24.37 -17.86
N ALA A 123 -7.42 -23.42 -17.10
CA ALA A 123 -7.15 -23.61 -15.67
C ALA A 123 -8.44 -23.68 -14.83
N LEU A 124 -9.53 -23.05 -15.29
CA LEU A 124 -10.85 -23.21 -14.67
C LEU A 124 -11.42 -24.60 -14.96
N VAL A 125 -11.25 -25.13 -16.18
CA VAL A 125 -11.79 -26.44 -16.59
C VAL A 125 -11.07 -27.62 -15.90
N GLU A 126 -9.75 -27.55 -15.69
CA GLU A 126 -9.03 -28.58 -14.89
C GLU A 126 -9.32 -28.48 -13.39
N ALA A 127 -9.55 -27.28 -12.85
CA ALA A 127 -9.94 -27.09 -11.44
C ALA A 127 -11.38 -27.51 -11.13
N PHE A 128 -12.25 -27.69 -12.12
CA PHE A 128 -13.61 -28.20 -11.92
C PHE A 128 -13.68 -29.70 -11.62
N LEU A 129 -12.57 -30.44 -11.74
CA LEU A 129 -12.51 -31.88 -11.47
C LEU A 129 -11.99 -32.27 -10.08
N ASP A 130 -11.48 -31.31 -9.29
CA ASP A 130 -11.07 -31.55 -7.90
C ASP A 130 -11.89 -30.64 -6.97
N LYS A 131 -13.01 -31.18 -6.48
CA LYS A 131 -14.11 -30.41 -5.86
C LYS A 131 -13.80 -29.78 -4.50
N ASP A 132 -12.57 -29.85 -4.02
CA ASP A 132 -12.12 -29.25 -2.77
C ASP A 132 -10.64 -28.78 -2.87
N VAL A 133 -10.26 -28.10 -3.97
CA VAL A 133 -9.04 -27.26 -3.92
C VAL A 133 -9.18 -26.35 -2.70
N ASP A 134 -8.25 -26.44 -1.76
CA ASP A 134 -8.30 -25.82 -0.44
C ASP A 134 -8.38 -24.28 -0.58
N MET A 135 -9.60 -23.76 -0.73
CA MET A 135 -9.91 -22.34 -0.89
C MET A 135 -9.34 -21.53 0.29
N VAL A 136 -9.23 -22.15 1.47
CA VAL A 136 -8.63 -21.53 2.65
C VAL A 136 -7.11 -21.44 2.50
N ALA A 137 -6.44 -22.45 1.94
CA ALA A 137 -5.03 -22.36 1.60
C ALA A 137 -4.77 -21.29 0.53
N PHE A 138 -5.63 -21.19 -0.49
CA PHE A 138 -5.52 -20.15 -1.52
C PHE A 138 -5.64 -18.73 -0.92
N GLU A 139 -6.66 -18.48 -0.09
CA GLU A 139 -6.82 -17.19 0.59
C GLU A 139 -5.63 -16.88 1.52
N LYS A 140 -5.12 -17.88 2.25
CA LYS A 140 -3.94 -17.71 3.11
C LYS A 140 -2.69 -17.36 2.31
N ASP A 141 -2.49 -17.98 1.15
CA ASP A 141 -1.35 -17.68 0.29
C ASP A 141 -1.44 -16.27 -0.28
N LYS A 142 -2.63 -15.84 -0.73
CA LYS A 142 -2.92 -14.46 -1.13
C LYS A 142 -2.62 -13.45 -0.01
N ILE A 143 -3.10 -13.71 1.21
CA ILE A 143 -2.83 -12.86 2.38
C ILE A 143 -1.31 -12.79 2.64
N LYS A 144 -0.62 -13.92 2.62
CA LYS A 144 0.83 -13.98 2.87
C LYS A 144 1.64 -13.27 1.79
N GLY A 145 1.25 -13.42 0.52
CA GLY A 145 1.82 -12.69 -0.61
C GLY A 145 1.65 -11.18 -0.43
N ALA A 146 0.44 -10.75 -0.08
CA ALA A 146 0.15 -9.33 0.14
C ALA A 146 0.94 -8.72 1.30
N ILE A 147 1.05 -9.43 2.43
CA ILE A 147 1.85 -8.98 3.57
C ILE A 147 3.34 -8.87 3.21
N ARG A 148 3.87 -9.72 2.33
CA ARG A 148 5.26 -9.64 1.86
C ARG A 148 5.50 -8.43 0.97
N THR A 149 4.61 -8.19 0.01
CA THR A 149 4.70 -7.01 -0.86
C THR A 149 4.58 -5.73 -0.04
N ASP A 150 3.60 -5.65 0.86
CA ASP A 150 3.45 -4.51 1.78
C ASP A 150 4.68 -4.32 2.67
N PHE A 151 5.36 -5.38 3.13
CA PHE A 151 6.60 -5.23 3.91
C PHE A 151 7.68 -4.46 3.13
N ILE A 152 7.87 -4.79 1.86
CA ILE A 152 8.87 -4.16 0.99
C ILE A 152 8.50 -2.69 0.73
N LEU A 153 7.24 -2.42 0.35
CA LEU A 153 6.74 -1.07 0.12
C LEU A 153 6.74 -0.22 1.41
N SER A 154 6.39 -0.83 2.53
CA SER A 154 6.44 -0.19 3.86
C SER A 154 7.86 0.16 4.25
N ALA A 155 8.83 -0.72 3.99
CA ALA A 155 10.23 -0.45 4.28
C ALA A 155 10.70 0.79 3.49
N GLU A 156 10.35 0.88 2.23
CA GLU A 156 10.64 2.07 1.41
C GLU A 156 10.00 3.34 1.96
N ILE A 157 8.69 3.33 2.24
CA ILE A 157 7.96 4.47 2.81
C ILE A 157 8.61 4.94 4.11
N ILE A 158 8.93 4.00 5.01
CA ILE A 158 9.57 4.27 6.30
C ILE A 158 10.94 4.90 6.10
N VAL A 159 11.74 4.40 5.17
CA VAL A 159 13.09 4.92 4.95
C VAL A 159 13.05 6.28 4.26
N ILE A 160 12.12 6.54 3.34
CA ILE A 160 11.87 7.88 2.79
C ILE A 160 11.47 8.86 3.90
N ALA A 161 10.53 8.46 4.77
CA ALA A 161 10.08 9.27 5.90
C ALA A 161 11.22 9.55 6.89
N LEU A 162 12.04 8.55 7.19
CA LEU A 162 13.24 8.70 8.01
C LEU A 162 14.24 9.67 7.37
N GLY A 163 14.46 9.56 6.06
CA GLY A 163 15.29 10.49 5.29
C GLY A 163 14.78 11.94 5.35
N THR A 164 13.46 12.16 5.37
CA THR A 164 12.90 13.52 5.53
C THR A 164 13.08 14.09 6.93
N ALA A 165 13.17 13.23 7.95
CA ALA A 165 13.37 13.62 9.34
C ALA A 165 14.84 13.45 9.80
N ALA A 166 15.78 13.18 8.89
CA ALA A 166 17.16 12.81 9.24
C ALA A 166 17.89 13.88 10.07
N GLY A 167 17.56 15.16 9.91
CA GLY A 167 18.12 16.27 10.70
C GLY A 167 17.36 16.60 11.99
N ALA A 168 16.25 15.92 12.27
CA ALA A 168 15.42 16.16 13.44
C ALA A 168 15.88 15.36 14.67
N THR A 169 15.35 15.71 15.85
CA THR A 169 15.60 14.93 17.07
C THR A 169 15.05 13.51 16.94
N LEU A 170 15.61 12.56 17.69
CA LEU A 170 15.14 11.16 17.68
C LEU A 170 13.64 11.06 18.04
N LEU A 171 13.18 11.91 18.96
CA LEU A 171 11.77 11.99 19.33
C LEU A 171 10.90 12.42 18.14
N GLN A 172 11.28 13.49 17.43
CA GLN A 172 10.56 13.95 16.25
C GLN A 172 10.57 12.90 15.13
N GLN A 173 11.72 12.24 14.87
CA GLN A 173 11.82 11.13 13.92
C GLN A 173 10.84 10.01 14.27
N ALA A 174 10.81 9.59 15.54
CA ALA A 174 9.92 8.53 16.00
C ALA A 174 8.44 8.89 15.81
N ILE A 175 8.06 10.12 16.15
CA ILE A 175 6.67 10.58 15.99
C ILE A 175 6.29 10.64 14.51
N VAL A 176 7.15 11.21 13.64
CA VAL A 176 6.90 11.28 12.19
C VAL A 176 6.73 9.88 11.60
N LEU A 177 7.64 8.95 11.91
CA LEU A 177 7.54 7.57 11.40
C LEU A 177 6.27 6.86 11.89
N LEU A 178 5.89 7.06 13.15
CA LEU A 178 4.67 6.47 13.70
C LEU A 178 3.42 7.03 13.02
N ILE A 179 3.35 8.35 12.81
CA ILE A 179 2.22 8.97 12.11
C ILE A 179 2.15 8.46 10.68
N VAL A 180 3.26 8.44 9.94
CA VAL A 180 3.30 7.91 8.58
C VAL A 180 2.86 6.46 8.55
N ALA A 181 3.40 5.59 9.42
CA ALA A 181 3.02 4.18 9.48
C ALA A 181 1.52 3.98 9.71
N VAL A 182 0.93 4.70 10.65
CA VAL A 182 -0.50 4.60 10.99
C VAL A 182 -1.38 5.16 9.86
N VAL A 183 -1.08 6.36 9.38
CA VAL A 183 -1.83 7.03 8.31
C VAL A 183 -1.80 6.20 7.03
N MET A 184 -0.64 5.63 6.69
CA MET A 184 -0.50 4.76 5.52
C MET A 184 -1.32 3.48 5.68
N THR A 185 -1.24 2.82 6.83
CA THR A 185 -2.02 1.60 7.08
C THR A 185 -3.53 1.87 6.98
N ILE A 186 -4.03 2.90 7.66
CA ILE A 186 -5.46 3.22 7.64
C ILE A 186 -5.89 3.72 6.26
N GLY A 187 -5.10 4.61 5.65
CA GLY A 187 -5.40 5.23 4.37
C GLY A 187 -5.41 4.23 3.23
N VAL A 188 -4.35 3.42 3.10
CA VAL A 188 -4.21 2.45 2.01
C VAL A 188 -5.30 1.38 2.13
N TYR A 189 -5.38 0.68 3.26
CA TYR A 189 -6.36 -0.40 3.42
C TYR A 189 -7.80 0.12 3.51
N GLY A 190 -8.02 1.35 3.97
CA GLY A 190 -9.33 2.00 3.93
C GLY A 190 -9.79 2.28 2.49
N ILE A 191 -8.90 2.79 1.64
CA ILE A 191 -9.20 3.00 0.22
C ILE A 191 -9.40 1.66 -0.49
N VAL A 192 -8.54 0.67 -0.25
CA VAL A 192 -8.68 -0.68 -0.83
C VAL A 192 -10.02 -1.31 -0.43
N ALA A 193 -10.37 -1.28 0.85
CA ALA A 193 -11.68 -1.74 1.32
C ALA A 193 -12.83 -0.99 0.64
N GLY A 194 -12.68 0.32 0.42
CA GLY A 194 -13.63 1.14 -0.32
C GLY A 194 -13.79 0.69 -1.77
N ILE A 195 -12.68 0.48 -2.48
CA ILE A 195 -12.65 0.01 -3.88
C ILE A 195 -13.38 -1.33 -4.02
N VAL A 196 -13.05 -2.28 -3.15
CA VAL A 196 -13.67 -3.61 -3.10
C VAL A 196 -15.18 -3.50 -2.83
N LYS A 197 -15.60 -2.60 -1.94
CA LYS A 197 -17.02 -2.36 -1.63
C LYS A 197 -17.81 -1.73 -2.78
N LEU A 198 -17.16 -1.13 -3.78
CA LEU A 198 -17.86 -0.46 -4.89
C LEU A 198 -18.72 -1.45 -5.68
N ASP A 199 -18.30 -2.70 -5.81
CA ASP A 199 -19.04 -3.73 -6.55
C ASP A 199 -20.31 -4.16 -5.78
N ASP A 200 -20.16 -4.48 -4.49
CA ASP A 200 -21.29 -4.73 -3.57
C ASP A 200 -22.31 -3.59 -3.58
N ALA A 201 -21.82 -2.35 -3.55
CA ALA A 201 -22.66 -1.16 -3.61
C ALA A 201 -23.39 -1.06 -4.96
N GLY A 202 -22.73 -1.41 -6.06
CA GLY A 202 -23.31 -1.49 -7.40
C GLY A 202 -24.51 -2.45 -7.45
N PHE A 203 -24.32 -3.69 -6.99
CA PHE A 203 -25.40 -4.69 -6.93
C PHE A 203 -26.53 -4.29 -5.99
N TYR A 204 -26.21 -3.67 -4.85
CA TYR A 204 -27.23 -3.17 -3.91
C TYR A 204 -28.09 -2.06 -4.54
N LEU A 205 -27.49 -1.16 -5.31
CA LEU A 205 -28.20 -0.06 -5.98
C LEU A 205 -29.02 -0.54 -7.18
N GLU A 206 -28.56 -1.56 -7.89
CA GLU A 206 -29.31 -2.21 -8.97
C GLU A 206 -30.63 -2.84 -8.47
N ARG A 207 -30.68 -3.30 -7.23
CA ARG A 207 -31.90 -3.89 -6.64
C ARG A 207 -32.92 -2.86 -6.12
N LYS A 208 -32.67 -1.55 -6.23
CA LYS A 208 -33.60 -0.50 -5.79
C LYS A 208 -34.67 -0.20 -6.83
N ASN A 209 -35.85 0.28 -6.40
CA ASN A 209 -36.97 0.60 -7.29
C ASN A 209 -36.79 1.87 -8.15
N SER A 210 -35.72 2.66 -7.94
CA SER A 210 -35.48 3.88 -8.71
C SER A 210 -34.63 3.61 -9.94
N LYS A 211 -35.14 3.93 -11.14
CA LYS A 211 -34.41 3.80 -12.42
C LYS A 211 -33.06 4.53 -12.43
N ALA A 212 -32.95 5.65 -11.71
CA ALA A 212 -31.70 6.40 -11.57
C ALA A 212 -30.67 5.61 -10.75
N LEU A 213 -31.09 5.04 -9.62
CA LEU A 213 -30.23 4.21 -8.77
C LEU A 213 -29.82 2.91 -9.46
N GLN A 214 -30.72 2.29 -10.23
CA GLN A 214 -30.41 1.10 -11.02
C GLN A 214 -29.36 1.38 -12.10
N THR A 215 -29.47 2.52 -12.76
CA THR A 215 -28.50 2.93 -13.79
C THR A 215 -27.14 3.23 -13.17
N PHE A 216 -27.11 3.91 -12.02
CA PHE A 216 -25.87 4.15 -11.29
C PHE A 216 -25.23 2.85 -10.79
N GLY A 217 -26.03 1.89 -10.29
CA GLY A 217 -25.55 0.57 -9.89
C GLY A 217 -24.88 -0.20 -11.02
N ARG A 218 -25.50 -0.22 -12.22
CA ARG A 218 -24.92 -0.85 -13.42
C ARG A 218 -23.62 -0.17 -13.87
N VAL A 219 -23.51 1.15 -13.72
CA VAL A 219 -22.27 1.89 -14.00
C VAL A 219 -21.16 1.49 -13.03
N LEU A 220 -21.46 1.34 -11.74
CA LEU A 220 -20.48 0.89 -10.73
C LEU A 220 -19.95 -0.52 -11.04
N ILE A 221 -20.85 -1.48 -11.31
CA ILE A 221 -20.50 -2.86 -11.65
C ILE A 221 -19.61 -2.90 -12.91
N ALA A 222 -19.95 -2.11 -13.93
CA ALA A 222 -19.16 -2.02 -15.16
C ALA A 222 -17.82 -1.27 -14.99
N ALA A 223 -17.72 -0.41 -13.98
CA ALA A 223 -16.51 0.36 -13.68
C ALA A 223 -15.51 -0.44 -12.83
N ALA A 224 -15.97 -1.30 -11.92
CA ALA A 224 -15.12 -2.11 -11.05
C ALA A 224 -14.00 -2.87 -11.80
N PRO A 225 -14.25 -3.68 -12.84
CA PRO A 225 -13.19 -4.40 -13.55
C PRO A 225 -12.24 -3.46 -14.31
N LYS A 226 -12.74 -2.31 -14.80
CA LYS A 226 -11.91 -1.29 -15.45
C LYS A 226 -10.97 -0.60 -14.47
N LEU A 227 -11.47 -0.32 -13.26
CA LEU A 227 -10.68 0.25 -12.18
C LEU A 227 -9.53 -0.69 -11.78
N MET A 228 -9.80 -2.00 -11.65
CA MET A 228 -8.76 -2.99 -11.33
C MET A 228 -7.68 -3.06 -12.41
N ARG A 229 -8.06 -3.06 -13.69
CA ARG A 229 -7.09 -3.01 -14.81
C ARG A 229 -6.27 -1.72 -14.83
N PHE A 230 -6.92 -0.59 -14.57
CA PHE A 230 -6.25 0.71 -14.47
C PHE A 230 -5.23 0.72 -13.32
N LEU A 231 -5.63 0.24 -12.14
CA LEU A 231 -4.75 0.14 -10.96
C LEU A 231 -3.54 -0.76 -11.26
N SER A 232 -3.71 -1.87 -11.96
CA SER A 232 -2.59 -2.74 -12.35
C SER A 232 -1.53 -1.99 -13.19
N VAL A 233 -1.95 -1.20 -14.19
CA VAL A 233 -1.03 -0.41 -15.02
C VAL A 233 -0.44 0.76 -14.22
N ALA A 234 -1.26 1.45 -13.43
CA ALA A 234 -0.82 2.56 -12.60
C ALA A 234 0.22 2.12 -11.56
N GLY A 235 0.03 0.96 -10.93
CA GLY A 235 0.98 0.34 -10.01
C GLY A 235 2.32 0.08 -10.69
N THR A 236 2.32 -0.60 -11.84
CA THR A 236 3.57 -0.83 -12.60
C THR A 236 4.29 0.46 -12.95
N ILE A 237 3.59 1.51 -13.39
CA ILE A 237 4.19 2.82 -13.67
C ILE A 237 4.76 3.45 -12.39
N ALA A 238 4.02 3.37 -11.29
CA ALA A 238 4.44 3.89 -9.99
C ALA A 238 5.73 3.22 -9.49
N MET A 239 5.87 1.89 -9.63
CA MET A 239 7.10 1.16 -9.27
C MET A 239 8.34 1.74 -9.95
N PHE A 240 8.26 2.09 -11.24
CA PHE A 240 9.39 2.72 -11.96
C PHE A 240 9.64 4.17 -11.56
N LEU A 241 8.58 4.97 -11.42
CA LEU A 241 8.70 6.37 -11.03
C LEU A 241 9.35 6.50 -9.65
N VAL A 242 8.96 5.62 -8.75
CA VAL A 242 9.45 5.55 -7.37
C VAL A 242 10.88 4.99 -7.34
N GLY A 243 11.11 3.80 -7.88
CA GLY A 243 12.43 3.17 -7.89
C GLY A 243 13.48 4.03 -8.60
N GLY A 244 13.13 4.59 -9.76
CA GLY A 244 13.97 5.55 -10.48
C GLY A 244 14.17 6.85 -9.71
N GLY A 245 13.13 7.38 -9.05
CA GLY A 245 13.22 8.58 -8.22
C GLY A 245 14.19 8.43 -7.04
N ILE A 246 14.22 7.25 -6.43
CA ILE A 246 15.17 6.92 -5.36
C ILE A 246 16.60 6.85 -5.88
N LEU A 247 16.81 6.18 -7.02
CA LEU A 247 18.15 6.07 -7.59
C LEU A 247 18.73 7.42 -7.99
N VAL A 248 17.90 8.31 -8.55
CA VAL A 248 18.32 9.68 -8.88
C VAL A 248 18.61 10.51 -7.63
N HIS A 249 17.90 10.29 -6.52
CA HIS A 249 18.18 10.98 -5.25
C HIS A 249 19.41 10.42 -4.50
N GLY A 250 19.78 9.17 -4.76
CA GLY A 250 20.92 8.50 -4.13
C GLY A 250 22.26 8.72 -4.84
N LEU A 251 22.24 9.26 -6.06
CA LEU A 251 23.39 9.66 -6.87
C LEU A 251 23.74 11.15 -6.67
#